data_AF-A0A7J7UUJ1-F1
#
_entry.id   AF-A0A7J7UUJ1-F1
#
_cell.length_a   1.000
_cell.length_b   1.000
_cell.length_c   1.000
_cell.angle_alpha   90.00
_cell.angle_beta   90.00
_cell.angle_gamma   90.00
#
_symmetry.space_group_name_H-M   'P 1'
#
loop_
_entity.id
_entity.type
_entity.pdbx_description
1 polymer ?
#
loop_
_entity_poly.entity_id
_entity_poly.type
_entity_poly.pdbx_seq_one_letter_code
_entity_poly.pdbx_strand_id
1 'polypeptide(L)'
;MLARALLLCAALALCAAANPCCSNPCQNQGVCMSVGFDQYTCDCTRTGFYGENCSTPEFMTRIKLLLKPTPNTVHYILTHYKGVWDIVNSIPFLRNAIMKYVLTSRSDLIDSPPTYNADYGYKSWEAFSNLSYYTRALPPVADDCPTPMGVKALHPSVFQDRSQARTSFH
;
A
#
# COMPACT_ATOMS: atom_id res chain seq x y z
N MET A 1 -29.02 -36.44 15.99
CA MET A 1 -27.84 -36.50 15.08
C MET A 1 -27.92 -35.43 13.99
N LEU A 2 -29.08 -35.25 13.33
CA LEU A 2 -29.33 -34.17 12.36
C LEU A 2 -29.05 -32.76 12.92
N ALA A 3 -29.47 -32.44 14.15
CA ALA A 3 -29.24 -31.12 14.76
C ALA A 3 -27.74 -30.80 15.00
N ARG A 4 -26.92 -31.81 15.34
CA ARG A 4 -25.46 -31.65 15.47
C ARG A 4 -24.78 -31.49 14.11
N ALA A 5 -25.25 -32.20 13.09
CA ALA A 5 -24.78 -32.04 11.72
C ALA A 5 -25.18 -30.66 11.13
N LEU A 6 -26.39 -30.17 11.43
CA LEU A 6 -26.84 -28.82 11.07
C LEU A 6 -26.08 -27.72 11.82
N LEU A 7 -25.75 -27.91 13.10
CA LEU A 7 -24.90 -26.99 13.87
C LEU A 7 -23.45 -26.99 13.37
N LEU A 8 -22.90 -28.15 12.99
CA LEU A 8 -21.58 -28.26 12.37
C LEU A 8 -21.56 -27.64 10.96
N CYS A 9 -22.60 -27.84 10.15
CA CYS A 9 -22.73 -27.19 8.84
C CYS A 9 -22.95 -25.68 8.96
N ALA A 10 -23.71 -25.21 9.96
CA ALA A 10 -23.86 -23.77 10.24
C ALA A 10 -22.55 -23.15 10.73
N ALA A 11 -21.79 -23.86 11.58
CA ALA A 11 -20.46 -23.43 12.03
C ALA A 11 -19.43 -23.42 10.88
N LEU A 12 -19.51 -24.36 9.93
CA LEU A 12 -18.71 -24.38 8.71
C LEU A 12 -19.13 -23.26 7.73
N ALA A 13 -20.42 -22.96 7.64
CA ALA A 13 -20.94 -21.88 6.79
C ALA A 13 -20.61 -20.47 7.32
N LEU A 14 -20.52 -20.31 8.65
CA LEU A 14 -20.13 -19.04 9.29
C LEU A 14 -18.65 -18.67 9.10
N CYS A 15 -17.80 -19.61 8.68
CA CYS A 15 -16.37 -19.37 8.46
C CYS A 15 -16.05 -18.84 7.04
N ALA A 16 -17.06 -18.75 6.16
CA ALA A 16 -16.88 -18.41 4.75
C ALA A 16 -17.19 -16.95 4.38
N ALA A 17 -17.73 -16.15 5.29
CA ALA A 17 -17.96 -14.72 5.05
C ALA A 17 -16.72 -13.91 5.45
N ALA A 18 -15.55 -14.28 4.93
CA ALA A 18 -14.34 -13.50 5.12
C ALA A 18 -14.40 -12.29 4.18
N ASN A 19 -14.15 -11.09 4.71
CA ASN A 19 -14.14 -9.88 3.89
C ASN A 19 -13.23 -10.07 2.66
N PRO A 20 -13.75 -9.85 1.43
CA PRO A 20 -13.00 -10.09 0.21
C PRO A 20 -11.74 -9.21 0.10
N CYS A 21 -11.71 -8.06 0.79
CA CYS A 21 -10.54 -7.19 0.87
C CYS A 21 -9.39 -7.75 1.72
N CYS A 22 -9.59 -8.83 2.50
CA CYS A 22 -8.51 -9.50 3.26
C CYS A 22 -7.38 -10.02 2.36
N SER A 23 -7.68 -10.29 1.08
CA SER A 23 -6.69 -10.72 0.10
C SER A 23 -5.84 -9.57 -0.48
N ASN A 24 -6.21 -8.32 -0.19
CA ASN A 24 -5.67 -7.11 -0.82
C ASN A 24 -5.63 -7.21 -2.36
N PRO A 25 -6.80 -7.37 -3.02
CA PRO A 25 -6.86 -7.64 -4.45
C PRO A 25 -6.47 -6.41 -5.30
N CYS A 26 -6.79 -5.20 -4.84
CA CYS A 26 -6.53 -3.95 -5.56
C CYS A 26 -5.05 -3.62 -5.61
N GLN A 27 -4.50 -3.47 -6.83
CA GLN A 27 -3.10 -3.11 -7.07
C GLN A 27 -2.92 -1.60 -7.29
N ASN A 28 -1.67 -1.13 -7.34
CA ASN A 28 -1.31 0.23 -7.77
C ASN A 28 -2.05 1.37 -7.03
N GLN A 29 -2.17 1.26 -5.70
CA GLN A 29 -2.87 2.23 -4.84
C GLN A 29 -4.40 2.30 -5.05
N GLY A 30 -4.99 1.30 -5.69
CA GLY A 30 -6.45 1.14 -5.73
C GLY A 30 -7.04 0.90 -4.33
N VAL A 31 -8.20 1.48 -4.05
CA VAL A 31 -8.88 1.35 -2.75
C VAL A 31 -9.90 0.21 -2.83
N CYS A 32 -9.78 -0.78 -1.93
CA CYS A 32 -10.74 -1.89 -1.85
C CYS A 32 -11.98 -1.50 -1.06
N MET A 33 -13.15 -1.72 -1.64
CA MET A 33 -14.45 -1.57 -0.98
C MET A 33 -15.20 -2.90 -1.06
N SER A 34 -15.71 -3.39 0.07
CA SER A 34 -16.61 -4.53 0.09
C SER A 34 -18.01 -4.11 -0.36
N VAL A 35 -18.62 -4.91 -1.23
CA VAL A 35 -19.97 -4.71 -1.76
C VAL A 35 -20.78 -5.96 -1.45
N GLY A 36 -21.67 -5.89 -0.46
CA GLY A 36 -22.36 -7.08 0.04
C GLY A 36 -21.47 -7.99 0.89
N PHE A 37 -21.74 -9.29 0.89
CA PHE A 37 -21.07 -10.25 1.77
C PHE A 37 -19.77 -10.82 1.16
N ASP A 38 -19.77 -11.14 -0.14
CA ASP A 38 -18.66 -11.86 -0.79
C ASP A 38 -18.06 -11.13 -2.01
N GLN A 39 -18.54 -9.93 -2.34
CA GLN A 39 -18.04 -9.16 -3.49
C GLN A 39 -17.24 -7.95 -3.04
N TYR A 40 -16.29 -7.54 -3.88
CA TYR A 40 -15.50 -6.33 -3.69
C TYR A 40 -15.50 -5.50 -4.96
N THR A 41 -15.13 -4.24 -4.83
CA THR A 41 -14.89 -3.33 -5.95
C THR A 41 -13.67 -2.48 -5.62
N CYS A 42 -12.77 -2.35 -6.58
CA CYS A 42 -11.61 -1.47 -6.46
C CYS A 42 -11.91 -0.10 -7.05
N ASP A 43 -11.72 0.96 -6.26
CA ASP A 43 -11.67 2.31 -6.77
C ASP A 43 -10.26 2.59 -7.32
N CYS A 44 -10.14 2.58 -8.65
CA CYS A 44 -8.88 2.86 -9.36
C CYS A 44 -8.71 4.34 -9.73
N THR A 45 -9.54 5.24 -9.19
CA THR A 45 -9.53 6.66 -9.56
C THR A 45 -8.14 7.27 -9.38
N ARG A 46 -7.63 7.95 -10.43
CA ARG A 46 -6.32 8.64 -10.47
C ARG A 46 -5.09 7.75 -10.24
N THR A 47 -5.23 6.43 -10.25
CA THR A 47 -4.08 5.51 -10.24
C THR A 47 -3.38 5.44 -11.61
N GLY A 48 -4.11 5.78 -12.69
CA GLY A 48 -3.66 5.57 -14.08
C GLY A 48 -3.74 4.11 -14.53
N PHE A 49 -4.51 3.29 -13.80
CA PHE A 49 -4.85 1.91 -14.11
C PHE A 49 -6.37 1.71 -14.08
N TYR A 50 -6.82 0.66 -14.74
CA TYR A 50 -8.22 0.25 -14.78
C TYR A 50 -8.35 -1.28 -14.61
N GLY A 51 -9.57 -1.79 -14.74
CA GLY A 51 -9.91 -3.20 -14.54
C GLY A 51 -10.34 -3.51 -13.10
N GLU A 52 -10.75 -4.75 -12.85
CA GLU A 52 -11.30 -5.18 -11.55
C GLU A 52 -10.31 -4.98 -10.39
N ASN A 53 -9.02 -5.20 -10.65
CA ASN A 53 -7.93 -5.13 -9.66
C ASN A 53 -6.95 -3.97 -9.89
N CYS A 54 -7.31 -2.97 -10.72
CA CYS A 54 -6.43 -1.86 -11.09
C CYS A 54 -5.06 -2.33 -11.65
N SER A 55 -5.06 -3.41 -12.45
CA SER A 55 -3.84 -4.04 -12.97
C SER A 55 -3.50 -3.62 -14.40
N THR A 56 -4.48 -3.16 -15.19
CA THR A 56 -4.25 -2.79 -16.59
C THR A 56 -3.90 -1.30 -16.69
N PRO A 57 -2.68 -0.95 -17.16
CA PRO A 57 -2.25 0.45 -17.23
C PRO A 57 -2.88 1.18 -18.40
N GLU A 58 -3.14 2.48 -18.22
CA GLU A 58 -3.40 3.41 -19.32
C GLU A 58 -2.14 3.64 -20.16
N PHE A 59 -2.32 4.20 -21.37
CA PHE A 59 -1.21 4.44 -22.30
C PHE A 59 -0.09 5.31 -21.70
N MET A 60 -0.43 6.43 -21.07
CA MET A 60 0.55 7.32 -20.45
C MET A 60 1.24 6.66 -19.25
N THR A 61 0.51 5.88 -18.46
CA THR A 61 1.07 5.11 -17.34
C THR A 61 2.05 4.06 -17.83
N ARG A 62 1.73 3.36 -18.93
CA ARG A 62 2.62 2.38 -19.56
C ARG A 62 3.94 3.02 -20.00
N ILE A 63 3.87 4.19 -20.63
CA ILE A 63 5.08 4.94 -21.01
C ILE A 63 5.90 5.32 -19.77
N LYS A 64 5.26 5.89 -18.73
CA LYS A 64 5.93 6.24 -17.48
C LYS A 64 6.61 5.03 -16.84
N LEU A 65 5.97 3.87 -16.81
CA LEU A 65 6.53 2.63 -16.27
C LEU A 65 7.74 2.14 -17.07
N LEU A 66 7.71 2.26 -18.40
CA LEU A 66 8.84 1.87 -19.26
C LEU A 66 10.04 2.80 -19.10
N LEU A 67 9.81 4.10 -18.90
CA LEU A 67 10.89 5.09 -18.75
C LEU A 67 11.40 5.21 -17.30
N LYS A 68 10.63 4.77 -16.30
CA LYS A 68 11.00 4.91 -14.89
C LYS A 68 12.22 4.03 -14.56
N PRO A 69 13.38 4.60 -14.22
CA PRO A 69 14.55 3.82 -13.83
C PRO A 69 14.34 3.16 -12.47
N THR A 70 15.07 2.07 -12.21
CA THR A 70 15.03 1.40 -10.91
C THR A 70 15.64 2.29 -9.81
N PRO A 71 15.23 2.15 -8.54
CA PRO A 71 15.81 2.90 -7.43
C PRO A 71 17.34 2.73 -7.33
N ASN A 72 17.84 1.54 -7.63
CA ASN A 72 19.28 1.24 -7.63
C ASN A 72 20.02 1.99 -8.73
N THR A 73 19.43 2.06 -9.94
CA THR A 73 19.98 2.84 -11.06
C THR A 73 20.05 4.33 -10.71
N VAL A 74 18.99 4.88 -10.11
CA VAL A 74 18.97 6.29 -9.66
C VAL A 74 20.04 6.53 -8.59
N HIS A 75 20.15 5.64 -7.61
CA HIS A 75 21.17 5.73 -6.56
C HIS A 75 22.60 5.69 -7.13
N TYR A 76 22.84 4.81 -8.10
CA TYR A 76 24.12 4.72 -8.79
C TYR A 76 24.46 6.02 -9.53
N ILE A 77 23.51 6.57 -10.31
CA ILE A 77 23.69 7.83 -11.05
C ILE A 77 24.01 8.98 -10.09
N LEU A 78 23.33 9.05 -8.94
CA LEU A 78 23.54 10.11 -7.94
C LEU A 78 24.89 10.02 -7.21
N THR A 79 25.52 8.84 -7.12
CA THR A 79 26.71 8.63 -6.28
C THR A 79 28.02 8.46 -7.07
N HIS A 80 27.98 7.93 -8.29
CA HIS A 80 29.22 7.61 -9.04
C HIS A 80 29.84 8.80 -9.80
N TYR A 81 29.03 9.70 -10.35
CA TYR A 81 29.51 10.70 -11.32
C TYR A 81 29.83 12.06 -10.69
N LYS A 82 30.74 12.09 -9.72
CA LYS A 82 31.06 13.33 -8.95
C LYS A 82 31.40 14.53 -9.84
N GLY A 83 32.24 14.35 -10.86
CA GLY A 83 32.63 15.45 -11.75
C GLY A 83 31.45 16.04 -12.56
N VAL A 84 30.50 15.20 -12.97
CA VAL A 84 29.28 15.67 -13.65
C VAL A 84 28.40 16.43 -12.67
N TRP A 85 28.24 15.92 -11.45
CA TRP A 85 27.44 16.57 -10.41
C TRP A 85 28.04 17.90 -9.93
N ASP A 86 29.36 18.04 -9.89
CA ASP A 86 30.02 19.30 -9.56
C ASP A 86 29.68 20.39 -10.61
N ILE A 87 29.61 20.03 -11.90
CA ILE A 87 29.16 20.94 -12.97
C ILE A 87 27.67 21.28 -12.83
N VAL A 88 26.83 20.26 -12.61
CA VAL A 88 25.38 20.43 -12.45
C VAL A 88 25.05 21.31 -11.24
N ASN A 89 25.78 21.16 -10.14
CA ASN A 89 25.61 21.95 -8.92
C ASN A 89 26.09 23.40 -9.07
N SER A 90 27.03 23.68 -9.98
CA SER A 90 27.48 25.03 -10.31
C SER A 90 26.41 25.83 -11.07
N ILE A 91 25.56 25.16 -11.84
CA ILE A 91 24.50 25.80 -12.65
C ILE A 91 23.20 25.88 -11.81
N PRO A 92 22.77 27.07 -11.33
CA PRO A 92 21.64 27.19 -10.40
C PRO A 92 20.31 26.73 -11.00
N PHE A 93 20.11 26.91 -12.30
CA PHE A 93 18.92 26.42 -13.01
C PHE A 93 18.77 24.90 -12.91
N LEU A 94 19.85 24.15 -13.19
CA LEU A 94 19.84 22.69 -13.18
C LEU A 94 19.69 22.15 -11.76
N ARG A 95 20.46 22.68 -10.81
CA ARG A 95 20.35 22.32 -9.39
C ARG A 95 18.92 22.50 -8.89
N ASN A 96 18.30 23.65 -9.16
CA ASN A 96 16.94 23.93 -8.69
C ASN A 96 15.89 23.06 -9.39
N ALA A 97 16.06 22.78 -10.69
CA ALA A 97 15.17 21.89 -11.42
C ALA A 97 15.23 20.45 -10.88
N ILE A 98 16.44 19.93 -10.62
CA ILE A 98 16.64 18.59 -10.06
C ILE A 98 16.08 18.51 -8.64
N MET A 99 16.38 19.49 -7.79
CA MET A 99 15.83 19.53 -6.43
C MET A 99 14.30 19.61 -6.45
N LYS A 100 13.71 20.44 -7.31
CA LYS A 100 12.25 20.52 -7.47
C LYS A 100 11.66 19.18 -7.92
N TYR A 101 12.31 18.50 -8.87
CA TYR A 101 11.89 17.18 -9.33
C TYR A 101 11.97 16.13 -8.22
N VAL A 102 13.05 16.11 -7.43
CA VAL A 102 13.21 15.19 -6.30
C VAL A 102 12.13 15.45 -5.24
N LEU A 103 11.85 16.70 -4.89
CA LEU A 103 10.84 17.04 -3.90
C LEU A 103 9.44 16.62 -4.36
N THR A 104 9.05 17.02 -5.57
CA THR A 104 7.72 16.70 -6.13
C THR A 104 7.51 15.20 -6.31
N SER A 105 8.49 14.50 -6.88
CA SER A 105 8.37 13.04 -7.07
C SER A 105 8.25 12.24 -5.77
N ARG A 106 8.72 12.77 -4.64
CA ARG A 106 8.61 12.13 -3.31
C ARG A 106 7.35 12.55 -2.57
N SER A 107 6.95 13.82 -2.68
CA SER A 107 5.72 14.31 -2.05
C SER A 107 4.48 13.65 -2.64
N ASP A 108 4.48 13.36 -3.94
CA ASP A 108 3.34 12.74 -4.63
C ASP A 108 3.04 11.29 -4.16
N LEU A 109 3.92 10.68 -3.37
CA LEU A 109 3.69 9.36 -2.75
C LEU A 109 3.00 9.47 -1.38
N ILE A 110 2.83 10.67 -0.84
CA ILE A 110 2.25 10.91 0.48
C ILE A 110 0.85 11.50 0.29
N ASP A 111 -0.14 10.83 0.88
CA ASP A 111 -1.52 11.33 0.87
C ASP A 111 -1.64 12.62 1.70
N SER A 112 -2.24 13.65 1.10
CA SER A 112 -2.58 14.91 1.76
C SER A 112 -3.94 15.37 1.24
N PRO A 113 -5.02 15.35 2.04
CA PRO A 113 -5.09 15.13 3.51
C PRO A 113 -4.86 13.67 3.98
N PRO A 114 -4.62 13.44 5.29
CA PRO A 114 -4.44 12.07 5.84
C PRO A 114 -5.70 11.22 5.64
N THR A 115 -5.51 9.92 5.40
CA THR A 115 -6.57 9.00 4.95
C THR A 115 -6.96 7.96 6.01
N TYR A 116 -6.00 7.17 6.51
CA TYR A 116 -6.24 6.05 7.42
C TYR A 116 -5.52 6.22 8.75
N ASN A 117 -5.97 5.53 9.79
CA ASN A 117 -5.27 5.45 11.06
C ASN A 117 -5.31 4.02 11.63
N ALA A 118 -4.98 3.84 12.91
CA ALA A 118 -4.96 2.51 13.54
C ALA A 118 -6.32 1.81 13.54
N ASP A 119 -7.40 2.57 13.73
CA ASP A 119 -8.76 2.05 13.98
C ASP A 119 -9.64 2.13 12.73
N TYR A 120 -9.40 3.10 11.85
CA TYR A 120 -10.17 3.35 10.64
C TYR A 120 -9.35 2.97 9.40
N GLY A 121 -9.76 1.86 8.76
CA GLY A 121 -9.25 1.40 7.45
C GLY A 121 -9.96 2.02 6.25
N TYR A 122 -10.79 3.04 6.47
CA TYR A 122 -11.51 3.79 5.45
C TYR A 122 -11.43 5.29 5.73
N LYS A 123 -11.64 6.11 4.70
CA LYS A 123 -11.66 7.58 4.83
C LYS A 123 -12.87 8.01 5.66
N SER A 124 -12.63 8.60 6.82
CA SER A 124 -13.67 9.11 7.73
C SER A 124 -13.31 10.50 8.25
N TRP A 125 -14.30 11.26 8.72
CA TRP A 125 -14.04 12.56 9.33
C TRP A 125 -13.24 12.42 10.63
N GLU A 126 -13.51 11.38 11.43
CA GLU A 126 -12.78 11.10 12.67
C GLU A 126 -11.28 10.84 12.41
N ALA A 127 -10.97 10.04 11.37
CA ALA A 127 -9.60 9.77 10.97
C ALA A 127 -8.85 11.05 10.51
N PHE A 128 -9.58 12.04 10.00
CA PHE A 128 -9.02 13.33 9.57
C PHE A 128 -8.90 14.34 10.73
N SER A 129 -9.92 14.47 11.58
CA SER A 129 -10.00 15.54 12.59
C SER A 129 -9.23 15.23 13.86
N ASN A 130 -9.09 13.95 14.22
CA ASN A 130 -8.48 13.57 15.49
C ASN A 130 -6.96 13.45 15.39
N LEU A 131 -6.28 14.53 15.76
CA LEU A 131 -4.82 14.64 15.72
C LEU A 131 -4.09 13.78 16.76
N SER A 132 -4.81 13.06 17.63
CA SER A 132 -4.22 12.12 18.58
C SER A 132 -3.74 10.84 17.88
N TYR A 133 -4.30 10.53 16.71
CA TYR A 133 -3.93 9.37 15.92
C TYR A 133 -2.79 9.66 14.96
N TYR A 134 -1.88 8.70 14.83
CA TYR A 134 -0.96 8.66 13.71
C TYR A 134 -1.67 8.17 12.44
N THR A 135 -1.45 8.90 11.34
CA THR A 135 -1.91 8.47 10.02
C THR A 135 -1.10 7.28 9.52
N ARG A 136 -1.72 6.44 8.69
CA ARG A 136 -1.10 5.27 8.06
C ARG A 136 -1.16 5.40 6.55
N ALA A 137 -0.05 5.05 5.90
CA ALA A 137 0.03 5.00 4.44
C ALA A 137 -0.80 3.85 3.82
N LEU A 138 -1.07 2.79 4.59
CA LEU A 138 -1.89 1.65 4.20
C LEU A 138 -2.92 1.35 5.29
N PRO A 139 -4.12 0.88 4.93
CA PRO A 139 -5.16 0.55 5.89
C PRO A 139 -4.72 -0.62 6.79
N PRO A 140 -5.20 -0.69 8.05
CA PRO A 140 -5.13 -1.90 8.86
C PRO A 140 -5.72 -3.11 8.13
N VAL A 141 -5.18 -4.28 8.45
CA VAL A 141 -5.86 -5.55 8.14
C VAL A 141 -7.14 -5.59 8.96
N ALA A 142 -8.26 -5.96 8.33
CA ALA A 142 -9.55 -6.02 9.01
C ALA A 142 -9.57 -7.15 10.07
N ASP A 143 -10.30 -6.93 11.16
CA ASP A 143 -10.33 -7.85 12.31
C ASP A 143 -11.00 -9.20 11.98
N ASP A 144 -11.83 -9.23 10.93
CA ASP A 144 -12.54 -10.41 10.45
C ASP A 144 -11.72 -11.27 9.47
N CYS A 145 -10.45 -10.90 9.22
CA CYS A 145 -9.57 -11.69 8.37
C CYS A 145 -9.07 -12.97 9.07
N PRO A 146 -8.90 -14.08 8.32
CA PRO A 146 -8.53 -15.38 8.90
C PRO A 146 -7.07 -15.42 9.41
N THR A 147 -6.18 -14.57 8.89
CA THR A 147 -4.78 -14.48 9.33
C THR A 147 -4.42 -13.04 9.68
N PRO A 148 -3.41 -12.80 10.54
CA PRO A 148 -2.94 -11.45 10.87
C PRO A 148 -2.38 -10.68 9.66
N MET A 149 -2.15 -11.36 8.53
CA MET A 149 -1.70 -10.77 7.26
C MET A 149 -2.77 -10.90 6.16
N GLY A 150 -4.05 -11.04 6.55
CA GLY A 150 -5.17 -11.20 5.64
C GLY A 150 -5.52 -12.67 5.38
N VAL A 151 -5.21 -13.17 4.18
CA VAL A 151 -5.48 -14.56 3.76
C VAL A 151 -4.24 -15.42 3.62
N LYS A 152 -3.05 -14.80 3.52
CA LYS A 152 -1.80 -15.55 3.38
C LYS A 152 -1.40 -16.11 4.73
N ALA A 153 -1.21 -17.43 4.79
CA ALA A 153 -0.63 -18.08 5.95
C ALA A 153 0.83 -17.63 6.11
N LEU A 154 1.24 -17.38 7.35
CA LEU A 154 2.62 -17.07 7.68
C LEU A 154 3.46 -18.33 7.43
N HIS A 155 4.40 -18.28 6.49
CA HIS A 155 5.46 -19.30 6.45
C HIS A 155 6.30 -19.14 7.74
N PRO A 156 6.63 -20.22 8.47
CA PRO A 156 7.30 -20.15 9.78
C PRO A 156 8.65 -19.41 9.80
N SER A 157 9.24 -19.08 8.65
CA SER A 157 10.50 -18.35 8.55
C SER A 157 10.42 -16.84 8.85
N VAL A 158 9.22 -16.23 8.91
CA VAL A 158 9.07 -14.77 9.10
C VAL A 158 9.09 -14.35 10.59
N PHE A 159 8.94 -15.29 11.52
CA PHE A 159 9.01 -14.98 12.96
C PHE A 159 10.44 -14.66 13.45
N GLN A 160 11.47 -15.02 12.67
CA GLN A 160 12.87 -14.81 13.06
C GLN A 160 13.28 -13.33 13.02
N ASP A 161 12.61 -12.48 12.23
CA ASP A 161 12.98 -11.06 12.10
C ASP A 161 12.29 -10.15 13.13
N ARG A 162 11.13 -10.53 13.68
CA ARG A 162 10.41 -9.67 14.64
C ARG A 162 11.04 -9.68 16.04
N SER A 163 11.86 -10.67 16.36
CA SER A 163 12.67 -10.71 17.58
C SER A 163 13.97 -9.90 17.47
N GLN A 164 14.51 -9.68 16.25
CA GLN A 164 15.73 -8.87 16.05
C GLN A 164 15.46 -7.36 16.01
N ALA A 165 14.24 -6.91 15.73
CA ALA A 165 13.90 -5.49 15.76
C ALA A 165 13.72 -4.91 17.19
N ARG A 166 13.81 -5.73 18.26
CA ARG A 166 13.70 -5.28 19.66
C ARG A 166 15.03 -5.25 20.42
N THR A 167 16.15 -5.65 19.80
CA THR A 167 17.46 -5.72 20.47
C THR A 167 18.52 -4.72 19.96
N SER A 168 18.15 -3.75 19.11
CA SER A 168 19.09 -2.72 18.60
C SER A 168 18.85 -1.30 19.14
N PHE A 169 18.21 -1.17 20.30
CA PHE A 169 18.26 0.03 21.12
C PHE A 169 18.96 -0.29 22.45
N HIS A 170 20.29 -0.32 22.41
CA HIS A 170 21.18 -0.12 23.55
C HIS A 170 22.47 0.52 23.05
#